data_AF-A0A1Y5RH15-F1
#
_entry.id   AF-A0A1Y5RH15-F1
#
_cell.length_a   1.000
_cell.length_b   1.000
_cell.length_c   1.000
_cell.angle_alpha   90.00
_cell.angle_beta   90.00
_cell.angle_gamma   90.00
#
_symmetry.space_group_name_H-M   'P 1'
#
loop_
_entity.id
_entity.type
_entity.pdbx_description
1 polymer ?
#
loop_
_entity_poly.entity_id
_entity_poly.type
_entity_poly.pdbx_seq_one_letter_code
_entity_poly.pdbx_strand_id
1 'polypeptide(L)'
;MGLIDRAMGLVFGGGGGAGAIAGTAAIFRENAENRAVREVELRDGALEQFAAEFTHPDKGSFDKFMDGVNRIPRPAMALGTLGLFVTAMIDPLWFAARMEGIALVPEPLWWLLGVIVSFYFGARHQAKGQEFRRAVAATTEVLNRNQSVENPALEDWRNAR
;
A
#
# COMPACT_ATOMS: atom_id res chain seq x y z
N MET A 1 -0.52 29.64 75.98
CA MET A 1 -0.66 28.57 74.96
C MET A 1 -1.66 29.03 73.91
N GLY A 2 -1.26 29.18 72.65
CA GLY A 2 -2.22 29.03 71.54
C GLY A 2 -2.44 30.16 70.54
N LEU A 3 -1.64 31.23 70.48
CA LEU A 3 -1.71 32.16 69.33
C LEU A 3 -0.66 31.83 68.25
N ILE A 4 0.55 31.44 68.67
CA ILE A 4 1.59 30.92 67.76
C ILE A 4 1.23 29.53 67.21
N ASP A 5 0.56 28.70 68.03
CA ASP A 5 0.06 27.38 67.62
C ASP A 5 -1.06 27.48 66.58
N ARG A 6 -1.88 28.54 66.66
CA ARG A 6 -2.99 28.78 65.73
C ARG A 6 -2.51 29.40 64.41
N ALA A 7 -1.44 30.19 64.45
CA ALA A 7 -0.77 30.71 63.26
C ALA A 7 -0.01 29.59 62.52
N MET A 8 0.70 28.72 63.24
CA MET A 8 1.37 27.55 62.66
C MET A 8 0.36 26.49 62.17
N GLY A 9 -0.77 26.32 62.85
CA GLY A 9 -1.86 25.46 62.38
C GLY A 9 -2.53 25.97 61.11
N LEU A 10 -2.65 27.28 60.90
CA LEU A 10 -3.20 27.83 59.65
C LEU A 10 -2.23 27.71 58.46
N VAL A 11 -0.92 27.68 58.72
CA VAL A 11 0.10 27.51 57.67
C VAL A 11 0.38 26.02 57.39
N PHE A 12 0.28 25.15 58.40
CA PHE A 12 0.68 23.74 58.29
C PHE A 12 -0.42 22.70 58.53
N GLY A 13 -1.63 23.09 58.98
CA GLY A 13 -2.62 22.16 59.52
C GLY A 13 -4.06 22.55 59.24
N GLY A 14 -4.54 22.32 58.01
CA GLY A 14 -5.98 22.19 57.80
C GLY A 14 -6.49 22.58 56.42
N GLY A 15 -6.52 21.61 55.51
CA GLY A 15 -7.59 21.51 54.51
C GLY A 15 -7.55 22.51 53.35
N GLY A 16 -6.57 22.38 52.46
CA GLY A 16 -6.60 23.08 51.17
C GLY A 16 -5.43 22.79 50.22
N GLY A 17 -4.33 22.24 50.73
CA GLY A 17 -3.11 22.00 49.93
C GLY A 17 -3.15 20.77 49.02
N ALA A 18 -4.01 19.78 49.26
CA ALA A 18 -4.00 18.54 48.49
C ALA A 18 -4.44 18.74 47.02
N GLY A 19 -5.35 19.69 46.76
CA GLY A 19 -5.80 20.02 45.40
C GLY A 19 -4.84 20.92 44.63
N ALA A 20 -4.19 21.87 45.31
CA ALA A 20 -3.26 22.81 44.68
C ALA A 20 -1.91 22.16 44.32
N ILE A 21 -1.40 21.26 45.16
CA ILE A 21 -0.14 20.56 44.90
C ILE A 21 -0.32 19.49 43.81
N ALA A 22 -1.49 18.85 43.72
CA ALA A 22 -1.81 17.95 42.61
C ALA A 22 -1.90 18.72 41.26
N GLY A 23 -2.49 19.91 41.28
CA GLY A 23 -2.56 20.80 40.12
C GLY A 23 -1.18 21.33 39.67
N THR A 24 -0.24 21.57 40.59
CA THR A 24 1.11 22.04 40.26
C THR A 24 2.10 20.88 39.99
N ALA A 25 1.91 19.69 40.56
CA ALA A 25 2.73 18.51 40.25
C ALA A 25 2.45 17.95 38.85
N ALA A 26 1.22 18.11 38.34
CA ALA A 26 0.89 17.83 36.94
C ALA A 26 1.62 18.74 35.93
N ILE A 27 2.17 19.88 36.39
CA ILE A 27 2.96 20.82 35.58
C ILE A 27 4.43 20.37 35.47
N PHE A 28 4.93 19.60 36.45
CA PHE A 28 6.32 19.11 36.47
C PHE A 28 6.48 17.61 36.14
N ARG A 29 5.39 16.84 36.16
CA ARG A 29 5.38 15.43 35.77
C ARG A 29 4.10 15.11 35.02
N GLU A 30 4.26 14.77 33.74
CA GLU A 30 3.16 14.40 32.85
C GLU A 30 2.33 13.26 33.48
N ASN A 31 1.01 13.47 33.54
CA ASN A 31 0.06 12.52 34.11
C ASN A 31 0.04 11.26 33.24
N ALA A 32 0.41 10.11 33.79
CA ALA A 32 0.63 8.87 33.05
C ALA A 32 -0.62 8.41 32.27
N GLU A 33 -1.82 8.63 32.81
CA GLU A 33 -3.09 8.39 32.12
C GLU A 33 -3.27 9.28 30.88
N ASN A 34 -3.00 10.60 30.98
CA ASN A 34 -3.13 11.51 29.83
C ASN A 34 -2.10 11.21 28.74
N ARG A 35 -0.92 10.70 29.12
CA ARG A 35 0.08 10.21 28.16
C ARG A 35 -0.40 8.95 27.45
N ALA A 36 -0.97 7.99 28.20
CA ALA A 36 -1.51 6.76 27.64
C ALA A 36 -2.70 7.02 26.68
N VAL A 37 -3.58 7.95 27.03
CA VAL A 37 -4.70 8.37 26.15
C VAL A 37 -4.18 8.97 24.84
N ARG A 38 -3.22 9.90 24.91
CA ARG A 38 -2.62 10.51 23.71
C ARG A 38 -1.85 9.51 22.86
N GLU A 39 -1.19 8.54 23.48
CA GLU A 39 -0.46 7.48 22.77
C GLU A 39 -1.42 6.54 22.03
N VAL A 40 -2.56 6.20 22.64
CA VAL A 40 -3.61 5.42 21.97
C VAL A 40 -4.22 6.20 20.81
N GLU A 41 -4.50 7.48 21.00
CA GLU A 41 -5.09 8.36 19.97
C GLU A 41 -4.16 8.56 18.77
N LEU A 42 -2.85 8.72 19.01
CA LEU A 42 -1.82 8.72 17.98
C LEU A 42 -1.74 7.38 17.25
N ARG A 43 -1.87 6.26 17.98
CA ARG A 43 -1.77 4.92 17.40
C ARG A 43 -3.01 4.59 16.55
N ASP A 44 -4.19 4.96 17.01
CA ASP A 44 -5.43 4.82 16.24
C ASP A 44 -5.41 5.71 14.99
N GLY A 45 -4.99 6.98 15.10
CA GLY A 45 -4.83 7.85 13.93
C GLY A 45 -3.81 7.32 12.91
N ALA A 46 -2.69 6.75 13.38
CA ALA A 46 -1.71 6.11 12.51
C ALA A 46 -2.26 4.85 11.83
N LEU A 47 -3.07 4.05 12.53
CA LEU A 47 -3.72 2.85 11.99
C LEU A 47 -4.83 3.18 11.00
N GLU A 48 -5.63 4.21 11.25
CA GLU A 48 -6.64 4.71 10.31
C GLU A 48 -5.99 5.27 9.04
N GLN A 49 -4.91 6.03 9.18
CA GLN A 49 -4.16 6.56 8.04
C GLN A 49 -3.49 5.43 7.23
N PHE A 50 -2.92 4.43 7.92
CA PHE A 50 -2.46 3.20 7.28
C PHE A 50 -3.60 2.50 6.55
N ALA A 51 -4.75 2.29 7.20
CA ALA A 51 -5.90 1.61 6.60
C ALA A 51 -6.40 2.37 5.36
N ALA A 52 -6.46 3.70 5.42
CA ALA A 52 -6.85 4.55 4.30
C ALA A 52 -5.89 4.43 3.11
N GLU A 53 -4.57 4.41 3.34
CA GLU A 53 -3.55 4.25 2.28
C GLU A 53 -3.57 2.86 1.63
N PHE A 54 -3.96 1.81 2.36
CA PHE A 54 -4.05 0.45 1.82
C PHE A 54 -5.39 0.13 1.13
N THR A 55 -6.38 1.04 1.20
CA THR A 55 -7.64 0.90 0.47
C THR A 55 -7.35 1.01 -1.03
N HIS A 56 -7.13 -0.14 -1.68
CA HIS A 56 -7.06 -0.18 -3.13
C HIS A 56 -8.39 0.33 -3.69
N PRO A 57 -8.37 1.21 -4.71
CA PRO A 57 -9.61 1.59 -5.39
C PRO A 57 -10.29 0.31 -5.87
N ASP A 58 -11.52 0.09 -5.38
CA ASP A 58 -12.30 -1.09 -5.70
C ASP A 58 -12.52 -1.17 -7.21
N LYS A 59 -11.69 -1.97 -7.89
CA LYS A 59 -11.89 -2.27 -9.31
C LYS A 59 -13.24 -2.96 -9.46
N GLY A 60 -14.06 -2.46 -10.38
CA GLY A 60 -15.40 -2.98 -10.63
C GLY A 60 -15.37 -4.48 -10.97
N SER A 61 -16.48 -5.18 -10.72
CA SER A 61 -16.62 -6.60 -11.07
C SER A 61 -16.39 -6.87 -12.57
N PHE A 62 -16.80 -5.93 -13.43
CA PHE A 62 -16.54 -5.96 -14.86
C PHE A 62 -15.04 -5.85 -15.19
N ASP A 63 -14.31 -4.95 -14.53
CA ASP A 63 -12.86 -4.81 -14.71
C ASP A 63 -12.13 -6.08 -14.30
N LYS A 64 -12.54 -6.70 -13.19
CA LYS A 64 -11.99 -7.98 -12.73
C LYS A 64 -12.25 -9.11 -13.74
N PHE A 65 -13.43 -9.16 -14.35
CA PHE A 65 -13.74 -10.10 -15.42
C PHE A 65 -12.87 -9.86 -16.66
N MET A 66 -12.81 -8.62 -17.15
CA MET A 66 -11.98 -8.27 -18.31
C MET A 66 -10.49 -8.48 -18.05
N ASP A 67 -10.02 -8.27 -16.83
CA ASP A 67 -8.66 -8.62 -16.42
C ASP A 67 -8.43 -10.13 -16.44
N GLY A 68 -9.42 -10.92 -16.05
CA GLY A 68 -9.41 -12.38 -16.19
C GLY A 68 -9.29 -12.80 -17.66
N VAL A 69 -10.16 -12.28 -18.52
CA VAL A 69 -10.14 -12.55 -19.97
C VAL A 69 -8.78 -12.19 -20.59
N ASN A 70 -8.23 -11.04 -20.22
CA ASN A 70 -6.91 -10.61 -20.70
C ASN A 70 -5.73 -11.42 -20.17
N ARG A 71 -5.93 -12.28 -19.16
CA ARG A 71 -4.93 -13.19 -18.61
C ARG A 71 -5.02 -14.60 -19.18
N ILE A 72 -6.11 -14.96 -19.85
CA ILE A 72 -6.31 -16.25 -20.53
C ILE A 72 -5.27 -16.55 -21.63
N PRO A 73 -4.74 -15.58 -22.41
CA PRO A 73 -3.83 -15.91 -23.51
C PRO A 73 -2.61 -16.73 -23.10
N ARG A 74 -2.00 -16.43 -21.94
CA ARG A 74 -0.83 -17.18 -21.43
C ARG A 74 -1.15 -18.66 -21.14
N PRO A 75 -2.13 -18.99 -20.27
CA PRO A 75 -2.50 -20.38 -20.01
C PRO A 75 -3.08 -21.06 -21.25
N ALA A 76 -3.83 -20.35 -22.10
CA ALA A 76 -4.35 -20.91 -23.35
C ALA A 76 -3.23 -21.32 -24.32
N MET A 77 -2.17 -20.52 -24.46
CA MET A 77 -1.01 -20.90 -25.27
C MET A 77 -0.32 -22.14 -24.70
N ALA A 78 -0.09 -22.20 -23.39
CA ALA A 78 0.57 -23.35 -22.76
C ALA A 78 -0.27 -24.63 -22.86
N LEU A 79 -1.57 -24.56 -22.57
CA LEU A 79 -2.47 -25.72 -22.69
C LEU A 79 -2.72 -26.09 -24.15
N GLY A 80 -2.77 -25.11 -25.05
CA GLY A 80 -2.93 -25.32 -26.49
C GLY A 80 -1.73 -26.04 -27.11
N THR A 81 -0.50 -25.68 -26.74
CA THR A 81 0.70 -26.39 -27.23
C THR A 81 0.77 -27.81 -26.70
N LEU A 82 0.49 -28.02 -25.41
CA LEU A 82 0.38 -29.38 -24.85
C LEU A 82 -0.72 -30.19 -25.55
N GLY A 83 -1.89 -29.57 -25.78
CA GLY A 83 -2.99 -30.17 -26.52
C GLY A 83 -2.60 -30.57 -27.93
N LEU A 84 -1.87 -29.72 -28.67
CA LEU A 84 -1.36 -30.05 -30.01
C LEU A 84 -0.49 -31.31 -29.98
N PHE A 85 0.46 -31.41 -29.05
CA PHE A 85 1.30 -32.62 -28.92
C PHE A 85 0.48 -33.86 -28.59
N VAL A 86 -0.51 -33.74 -27.69
CA VAL A 86 -1.39 -34.85 -27.35
C VAL A 86 -2.24 -35.27 -28.57
N THR A 87 -2.82 -34.32 -29.31
CA THR A 87 -3.61 -34.64 -30.51
C THR A 87 -2.78 -35.32 -31.59
N ALA A 88 -1.51 -34.92 -31.76
CA ALA A 88 -0.59 -35.57 -32.67
C ALA A 88 -0.29 -37.04 -32.30
N MET A 89 -0.34 -37.38 -31.01
CA MET A 89 -0.14 -38.76 -30.53
C MET A 89 -1.43 -39.60 -30.59
N ILE A 90 -2.60 -38.99 -30.37
CA ILE A 90 -3.89 -39.70 -30.35
C ILE A 90 -4.36 -40.04 -31.78
N ASP A 91 -4.31 -39.06 -32.70
CA ASP A 91 -4.74 -39.25 -34.10
C ASP A 91 -3.77 -38.52 -35.05
N PRO A 92 -2.67 -39.18 -35.45
CA PRO A 92 -1.64 -38.58 -36.28
C PRO A 92 -2.12 -38.28 -37.71
N LEU A 93 -3.04 -39.07 -38.25
CA LEU A 93 -3.59 -38.88 -39.61
C LEU A 93 -4.46 -37.63 -39.67
N TRP A 94 -5.36 -37.47 -38.68
CA TRP A 94 -6.18 -36.26 -38.57
C TRP A 94 -5.32 -35.01 -38.35
N PHE A 95 -4.29 -35.10 -37.50
CA PHE A 95 -3.37 -34.00 -37.24
C PHE A 95 -2.60 -33.61 -38.51
N ALA A 96 -2.04 -34.57 -39.25
CA ALA A 96 -1.28 -34.32 -40.48
C ALA A 96 -2.13 -33.59 -41.53
N ALA A 97 -3.39 -34.00 -41.72
CA ALA A 97 -4.30 -33.35 -42.65
C ALA A 97 -4.59 -31.88 -42.31
N ARG A 98 -4.52 -31.48 -41.02
CA ARG A 98 -4.65 -30.06 -40.62
C ARG A 98 -3.34 -29.30 -40.80
N MET A 99 -2.20 -29.95 -40.60
CA MET A 99 -0.88 -29.34 -40.84
C MET A 99 -0.66 -28.99 -42.32
N GLU A 100 -1.21 -29.77 -43.26
CA GLU A 100 -1.20 -29.40 -44.68
C GLU A 100 -1.92 -28.06 -44.93
N GLY A 101 -3.07 -27.84 -44.29
CA GLY A 101 -3.79 -26.56 -44.38
C GLY A 101 -2.97 -25.38 -43.84
N ILE A 102 -2.22 -25.60 -42.75
CA ILE A 102 -1.31 -24.59 -42.18
C ILE A 102 -0.13 -24.32 -43.12
N ALA A 103 0.40 -25.34 -43.78
CA ALA A 103 1.50 -25.21 -44.74
C ALA A 103 1.11 -24.40 -45.98
N LEU A 104 -0.18 -24.40 -46.35
CA LEU A 104 -0.71 -23.61 -47.46
C LEU A 104 -0.95 -22.13 -47.10
N VAL A 105 -0.83 -21.74 -45.83
CA VAL A 105 -1.02 -20.34 -45.40
C VAL A 105 0.11 -19.48 -46.00
N PRO A 106 -0.21 -18.44 -46.80
CA PRO A 106 0.79 -17.56 -47.39
C PRO A 106 1.69 -16.88 -46.35
N GLU A 107 2.98 -16.76 -46.66
CA GLU A 107 3.97 -16.08 -45.82
C GLU A 107 3.54 -14.67 -45.35
N PRO A 108 2.92 -13.81 -46.19
CA PRO A 108 2.47 -12.50 -45.75
C PRO A 108 1.43 -12.52 -44.62
N LEU A 109 0.60 -13.57 -44.52
CA LEU A 109 -0.38 -13.68 -43.45
C LEU A 109 0.28 -14.00 -42.11
N TRP A 110 1.39 -14.75 -42.11
CA TRP A 110 2.19 -14.99 -40.92
C TRP A 110 2.82 -13.70 -40.40
N TRP A 111 3.34 -12.86 -41.31
CA TRP A 111 3.83 -11.53 -40.98
C TRP A 111 2.74 -10.65 -40.39
N LEU A 112 1.56 -10.62 -41.02
CA LEU A 112 0.41 -9.85 -40.54
C LEU A 112 -0.02 -10.28 -39.14
N LEU A 113 -0.15 -11.59 -38.89
CA LEU A 113 -0.44 -12.13 -37.57
C LEU A 113 0.60 -11.67 -36.54
N GLY A 114 1.89 -11.79 -36.86
CA GLY A 114 2.99 -11.34 -36.01
C GLY A 114 2.91 -9.86 -35.67
N VAL A 115 2.61 -9.01 -36.65
CA VAL A 115 2.44 -7.55 -36.45
C VAL A 115 1.25 -7.25 -35.54
N ILE A 116 0.09 -7.85 -35.78
CA ILE A 116 -1.13 -7.60 -34.99
C ILE A 116 -0.92 -8.01 -33.53
N VAL A 117 -0.38 -9.22 -33.30
CA VAL A 117 -0.10 -9.73 -31.95
C VAL A 117 0.95 -8.86 -31.25
N SER A 118 2.03 -8.50 -31.95
CA SER A 118 3.08 -7.63 -31.41
C SER A 118 2.55 -6.25 -31.04
N PHE A 119 1.66 -5.67 -31.84
CA PHE A 119 1.05 -4.38 -31.55
C PHE A 119 0.13 -4.45 -30.32
N TYR A 120 -0.75 -5.46 -30.26
CA TYR A 120 -1.68 -5.65 -29.14
C TYR A 120 -0.95 -5.85 -27.81
N PHE A 121 -0.02 -6.81 -27.77
CA PHE A 121 0.72 -7.11 -26.55
C PHE A 121 1.79 -6.06 -26.26
N GLY A 122 2.42 -5.48 -27.28
CA GLY A 122 3.41 -4.40 -27.14
C GLY A 122 2.80 -3.16 -26.50
N ALA A 123 1.65 -2.69 -26.98
CA ALA A 123 0.94 -1.55 -26.39
C ALA A 123 0.47 -1.85 -24.94
N ARG A 124 -0.05 -3.06 -24.68
CA ARG A 124 -0.47 -3.45 -23.32
C ARG A 124 0.72 -3.54 -22.35
N HIS A 125 1.89 -3.99 -22.82
CA HIS A 125 3.10 -4.05 -21.99
C HIS A 125 3.66 -2.65 -21.71
N GLN A 126 3.62 -1.75 -22.70
CA GLN A 126 3.98 -0.34 -22.51
C GLN A 126 3.07 0.35 -21.48
N ALA A 127 1.76 0.11 -21.53
CA ALA A 127 0.80 0.68 -20.56
C ALA A 127 1.15 0.31 -19.11
N LYS A 128 1.47 -0.97 -18.85
CA LYS A 128 1.93 -1.41 -17.52
C LYS A 128 3.26 -0.79 -17.09
N GLY A 129 4.18 -0.59 -18.04
CA GLY A 129 5.44 0.11 -17.78
C GLY A 129 5.23 1.58 -17.39
N GLN A 130 4.20 2.24 -17.95
CA GLN A 130 3.82 3.59 -17.55
C GLN A 130 3.19 3.63 -16.15
N GLU A 131 2.34 2.67 -15.80
CA GLU A 131 1.82 2.55 -14.43
C GLU A 131 2.94 2.38 -13.40
N PHE A 132 3.93 1.53 -13.69
CA PHE A 132 5.09 1.36 -12.80
C PHE A 132 5.89 2.65 -12.65
N ARG A 133 6.17 3.35 -13.76
CA ARG A 133 6.86 4.66 -13.71
C ARG A 133 6.09 5.71 -12.93
N ARG A 134 4.76 5.76 -13.08
CA ARG A 134 3.89 6.67 -12.31
C ARG A 134 3.89 6.32 -10.82
N ALA A 135 3.84 5.03 -10.47
CA ALA A 135 3.91 4.58 -9.09
C ALA A 135 5.24 4.97 -8.43
N VAL A 136 6.37 4.74 -9.12
CA VAL A 136 7.69 5.17 -8.63
C VAL A 136 7.76 6.68 -8.47
N ALA A 137 7.27 7.46 -9.43
CA ALA A 137 7.23 8.91 -9.34
C ALA A 137 6.40 9.39 -8.13
N ALA A 138 5.21 8.80 -7.90
CA ALA A 138 4.36 9.12 -6.76
C ALA A 138 5.03 8.78 -5.42
N THR A 139 5.69 7.61 -5.30
CA THR A 139 6.46 7.27 -4.10
C THR A 139 7.60 8.26 -3.86
N THR A 140 8.30 8.68 -4.91
CA THR A 140 9.38 9.66 -4.81
C THR A 140 8.88 11.03 -4.36
N GLU A 141 7.69 11.45 -4.83
CA GLU A 141 7.04 12.69 -4.41
C GLU A 141 6.64 12.65 -2.92
N VAL A 142 6.08 11.54 -2.44
CA VAL A 142 5.75 11.34 -1.01
C VAL A 142 7.00 11.40 -0.14
N LEU A 143 8.09 10.74 -0.56
CA LEU A 143 9.37 10.79 0.16
C LEU A 143 9.94 12.21 0.22
N ASN A 144 9.90 12.94 -0.88
CA ASN A 144 10.36 14.33 -0.94
C ASN A 144 9.48 15.26 -0.08
N ARG A 145 8.16 15.06 -0.10
CA ARG A 145 7.21 15.75 0.77
C ARG A 145 7.54 15.52 2.24
N ASN A 146 7.79 14.28 2.63
CA ASN A 146 8.14 13.94 4.02
C ASN A 146 9.52 14.47 4.46
N GLN A 147 10.44 14.72 3.53
CA GLN A 147 11.70 15.43 3.82
C GLN A 147 11.50 16.94 3.97
N SER A 148 10.54 17.53 3.23
CA SER A 148 10.23 18.96 3.28
C SER A 148 9.37 19.37 4.49
N VAL A 149 8.66 18.42 5.10
CA VAL A 149 8.04 18.64 6.40
C VAL A 149 9.16 18.64 7.43
N GLU A 150 9.60 19.85 7.84
CA GLU A 150 10.48 20.03 8.99
C GLU A 150 9.90 19.23 10.15
N ASN A 151 10.64 18.21 10.58
CA ASN A 151 10.25 17.37 11.69
C ASN A 151 10.81 18.01 12.97
N PRO A 152 9.98 18.74 13.76
CA PRO A 152 10.46 19.47 14.93
C PRO A 152 11.12 18.56 15.98
N ALA A 153 10.68 17.29 16.08
CA ALA A 153 11.30 16.32 16.98
C ALA A 153 12.71 15.90 16.53
N LEU A 154 12.99 15.95 15.22
CA LEU A 154 14.29 15.61 14.65
C LEU A 154 15.28 16.79 14.77
N GLU A 155 14.78 18.02 14.70
CA GLU A 155 15.54 19.24 14.97
C GLU A 155 15.89 19.35 16.45
N ASP A 156 14.94 19.10 17.35
CA ASP A 156 15.19 19.05 18.80
C ASP A 156 16.29 18.03 19.15
N TRP A 157 16.27 16.83 18.54
CA TRP A 157 17.31 15.83 18.74
C TRP A 157 18.68 16.26 18.20
N ARG A 158 18.73 16.93 17.04
CA ARG A 158 19.97 17.46 16.45
C ARG A 158 20.56 18.61 17.26
N ASN A 159 19.71 19.45 17.86
CA ASN A 159 20.10 20.60 18.67
C ASN A 159 20.48 20.22 20.11
N ALA A 160 20.06 19.04 20.58
CA ALA A 160 20.39 18.50 21.90
C ALA A 160 21.78 17.83 22.01
N ARG A 161 22.59 17.88 20.94
CA ARG A 161 23.96 17.33 20.89
C ARG A 161 25.00 18.45 20.86
#